data_AF-A0A2E7SWA1-F1
#
_entry.id   AF-A0A2E7SWA1-F1
#
_cell.length_a   1.000
_cell.length_b   1.000
_cell.length_c   1.000
_cell.angle_alpha   90.00
_cell.angle_beta   90.00
_cell.angle_gamma   90.00
#
_symmetry.space_group_name_H-M   'P 1'
#
loop_
_entity.id
_entity.type
_entity.pdbx_description
1 polymer ?
#
loop_
_entity_poly.entity_id
_entity_poly.type
_entity_poly.pdbx_seq_one_letter_code
_entity_poly.pdbx_strand_id
1 'polypeptide(L)'
;MDDEKWERDDEHGRRERMETMMVWRLTEELDLKPVQAEKFFPRFREHRKNLSDIQKEQREIGKRLRQKIGEEEKISKSEVTSAIKKITVLRKKTVDVEENFLLGMDDLLDPLQMSILGMFKQEMLRE
;
A
#
# COMPACT_ATOMS: atom_id res chain seq x y z
N MET A 1 26.88 15.64 -2.94
CA MET A 1 26.36 14.28 -3.18
C MET A 1 26.27 13.53 -1.85
N ASP A 2 25.54 14.10 -0.88
CA ASP A 2 25.34 13.50 0.46
C ASP A 2 23.92 13.73 1.01
N ASP A 3 23.19 14.76 0.55
CA ASP A 3 21.81 15.03 1.01
C ASP A 3 20.80 13.94 0.61
N GLU A 4 21.01 13.26 -0.51
CA GLU A 4 20.12 12.20 -1.02
C GLU A 4 20.15 10.92 -0.16
N LYS A 5 21.21 10.74 0.64
CA LYS A 5 21.39 9.60 1.55
C LYS A 5 20.64 9.80 2.87
N TRP A 6 20.66 11.03 3.41
CA TRP A 6 19.96 11.38 4.65
C TRP A 6 18.44 11.42 4.48
N GLU A 7 17.92 11.88 3.33
CA GLU A 7 16.47 11.83 3.05
C GLU A 7 15.93 10.39 2.96
N ARG A 8 16.73 9.44 2.45
CA ARG A 8 16.35 8.02 2.37
C ARG A 8 16.25 7.36 3.74
N ASP A 9 17.18 7.64 4.64
CA ASP A 9 17.18 7.08 6.01
C ASP A 9 16.00 7.63 6.83
N ASP A 10 15.63 8.89 6.62
CA ASP A 10 14.48 9.52 7.27
C ASP A 10 13.14 8.98 6.74
N GLU A 11 13.02 8.70 5.44
CA GLU A 11 11.82 8.08 4.84
C GLU A 11 11.66 6.61 5.30
N HIS A 12 12.77 5.86 5.41
CA HIS A 12 12.76 4.47 5.90
C HIS A 12 12.32 4.42 7.36
N GLY A 13 12.89 5.28 8.21
CA GLY A 13 12.49 5.38 9.62
C GLY A 13 11.04 5.87 9.80
N ARG A 14 10.55 6.78 8.95
CA ARG A 14 9.14 7.21 8.98
C ARG A 14 8.18 6.07 8.64
N ARG A 15 8.51 5.27 7.62
CA ARG A 15 7.70 4.10 7.24
C ARG A 15 7.66 3.06 8.34
N GLU A 16 8.79 2.75 8.95
CA GLU A 16 8.90 1.77 10.04
C GLU A 16 8.15 2.23 11.31
N ARG A 17 8.18 3.54 11.63
CA ARG A 17 7.36 4.14 12.69
C ARG A 17 5.86 4.06 12.38
N MET A 18 5.45 4.37 11.15
CA MET A 18 4.06 4.21 10.72
C MET A 18 3.61 2.75 10.75
N GLU A 19 4.48 1.82 10.36
CA GLU A 19 4.23 0.37 10.44
C GLU A 19 4.00 -0.09 11.87
N THR A 20 4.84 0.38 12.80
CA THR A 20 4.72 0.07 14.23
C THR A 20 3.42 0.63 14.81
N MET A 21 3.07 1.87 14.46
CA MET A 21 1.82 2.50 14.88
C MET A 21 0.58 1.80 14.32
N MET A 22 0.61 1.37 13.05
CA MET A 22 -0.49 0.62 12.44
C MET A 22 -0.63 -0.77 13.06
N VAL A 23 0.49 -1.46 13.31
CA VAL A 23 0.48 -2.74 14.01
C VAL A 23 -0.15 -2.58 15.40
N TRP A 24 0.21 -1.52 16.12
CA TRP A 24 -0.32 -1.23 17.44
C TRP A 24 -1.83 -0.92 17.42
N ARG A 25 -2.28 -0.03 16.52
CA ARG A 25 -3.73 0.27 16.36
C ARG A 25 -4.51 -0.97 15.92
N LEU A 26 -3.99 -1.76 14.98
CA LEU A 26 -4.62 -3.00 14.55
C LEU A 26 -4.71 -4.00 15.70
N THR A 27 -3.69 -4.12 16.56
CA THR A 27 -3.77 -5.01 17.73
C THR A 27 -4.78 -4.55 18.77
N GLU A 28 -4.90 -3.24 18.99
CA GLU A 28 -5.88 -2.70 19.94
C GLU A 28 -7.32 -2.85 19.42
N GLU A 29 -7.55 -2.60 18.12
CA GLU A 29 -8.89 -2.68 17.53
C GLU A 29 -9.35 -4.11 17.23
N LEU A 30 -8.43 -5.00 16.81
CA LEU A 30 -8.79 -6.37 16.47
C LEU A 30 -8.81 -7.31 17.67
N ASP A 31 -8.24 -6.92 18.82
CA ASP A 31 -8.09 -7.78 20.01
C ASP A 31 -7.57 -9.19 19.65
N LEU A 32 -6.48 -9.22 18.86
CA LEU A 32 -5.93 -10.48 18.35
C LEU A 32 -5.35 -11.30 19.51
N LYS A 33 -5.75 -12.57 19.60
CA LYS A 33 -5.08 -13.51 20.51
C LYS A 33 -3.62 -13.68 20.08
N PRO A 34 -2.68 -13.96 21.00
CA PRO A 34 -1.26 -14.13 20.66
C PRO A 34 -1.00 -15.11 19.51
N VAL A 35 -1.71 -16.25 19.50
CA VAL A 35 -1.62 -17.26 18.44
C VAL A 35 -2.16 -16.77 17.10
N GLN A 36 -3.16 -15.89 17.11
CA GLN A 36 -3.67 -15.25 15.89
C GLN A 36 -2.66 -14.24 15.36
N ALA A 37 -2.13 -13.39 16.25
CA ALA A 37 -1.16 -12.35 15.94
C ALA A 37 0.12 -12.90 15.29
N GLU A 38 0.65 -14.03 15.79
CA GLU A 38 1.83 -14.71 15.24
C GLU A 38 1.68 -15.06 13.75
N LYS A 39 0.47 -15.42 13.31
CA LYS A 39 0.17 -15.75 11.91
C LYS A 39 -0.30 -14.54 11.10
N PHE A 40 -0.96 -13.57 11.75
CA PHE A 40 -1.51 -12.39 11.12
C PHE A 40 -0.41 -11.47 10.60
N PHE A 41 0.57 -11.12 11.43
CA PHE A 41 1.58 -10.13 11.07
C PHE A 41 2.47 -10.50 9.87
N PRO A 42 2.93 -11.76 9.72
CA PRO A 42 3.62 -12.18 8.51
C PRO A 42 2.80 -11.92 7.24
N ARG A 43 1.53 -12.34 7.22
CA ARG A 43 0.63 -12.13 6.08
C ARG A 43 0.32 -10.65 5.84
N PHE A 44 0.11 -9.87 6.90
CA PHE A 44 -0.10 -8.43 6.81
C PHE A 44 1.12 -7.71 6.22
N ARG A 45 2.34 -8.07 6.63
CA ARG A 45 3.58 -7.51 6.06
C ARG A 45 3.71 -7.80 4.57
N GLU A 46 3.42 -9.03 4.14
CA GLU A 46 3.43 -9.39 2.73
C GLU A 46 2.42 -8.58 1.92
N HIS A 47 1.19 -8.46 2.43
CA HIS A 47 0.16 -7.65 1.81
C HIS A 47 0.59 -6.18 1.66
N ARG A 48 1.20 -5.58 2.69
CA ARG A 48 1.72 -4.21 2.60
C ARG A 48 2.83 -4.07 1.58
N LYS A 49 3.74 -5.05 1.49
CA LYS A 49 4.79 -5.07 0.48
C LYS A 49 4.18 -5.05 -0.93
N ASN A 50 3.18 -5.89 -1.17
CA ASN A 50 2.46 -5.94 -2.45
C ASN A 50 1.81 -4.58 -2.78
N LEU A 51 1.16 -3.93 -1.82
CA LEU A 51 0.59 -2.59 -2.01
C LEU A 51 1.66 -1.52 -2.27
N SER A 52 2.76 -1.57 -1.52
CA SER A 52 3.90 -0.66 -1.69
C SER A 52 4.50 -0.77 -3.09
N ASP A 53 4.66 -1.99 -3.61
CA ASP A 53 5.20 -2.22 -4.94
C ASP A 53 4.25 -1.70 -6.03
N ILE A 54 2.93 -1.89 -5.87
CA ILE A 54 1.94 -1.28 -6.77
C ILE A 54 2.00 0.25 -6.73
N GLN A 55 2.13 0.85 -5.55
CA GLN A 55 2.27 2.30 -5.40
C GLN A 55 3.56 2.84 -6.03
N LYS A 56 4.68 2.11 -5.92
CA LYS A 56 5.94 2.48 -6.59
C LYS A 56 5.74 2.50 -8.11
N GLU A 57 5.12 1.47 -8.68
CA GLU A 57 4.83 1.44 -10.12
C GLU A 57 3.96 2.64 -10.55
N GLN A 58 2.93 2.99 -9.77
CA GLN A 58 2.12 4.19 -10.03
C GLN A 58 2.94 5.48 -9.96
N ARG A 59 3.80 5.62 -8.95
CA ARG A 59 4.69 6.78 -8.78
C ARG A 59 5.68 6.91 -9.93
N GLU A 60 6.26 5.81 -10.42
CA GLU A 60 7.17 5.80 -11.56
C GLU A 60 6.48 6.27 -12.84
N ILE A 61 5.26 5.79 -13.11
CA ILE A 61 4.46 6.26 -14.26
C ILE A 61 4.23 7.77 -14.15
N GLY A 62 3.84 8.26 -12.98
CA GLY A 62 3.64 9.70 -12.73
C GLY A 62 4.92 10.52 -12.86
N LYS A 63 6.06 10.01 -12.38
CA LYS A 63 7.38 10.67 -12.49
C LYS A 63 7.82 10.79 -13.95
N ARG A 64 7.67 9.72 -14.74
CA ARG A 64 7.97 9.73 -16.19
C ARG A 64 7.13 10.75 -16.93
N LEU A 65 5.82 10.82 -16.66
CA LEU A 65 4.94 11.81 -17.28
C LEU A 65 5.32 13.25 -16.88
N ARG A 66 5.61 13.50 -15.60
CA ARG A 66 6.05 14.82 -15.13
C ARG A 66 7.37 15.26 -15.76
N GLN A 67 8.34 14.35 -15.87
CA GLN A 67 9.63 14.64 -16.50
C GLN A 67 9.44 15.06 -17.97
N LYS A 68 8.62 14.33 -18.73
CA LYS A 68 8.29 14.67 -20.12
C LYS A 68 7.61 16.04 -20.27
N ILE A 69 6.74 16.40 -19.33
CA ILE A 69 6.11 17.74 -19.29
C ILE A 69 7.17 18.82 -19.02
N GLY A 70 8.08 18.59 -18.07
CA GLY A 70 9.12 19.55 -17.70
C GLY A 70 10.22 19.74 -18.75
N GLU A 71 10.49 18.73 -19.57
CA GLU A 71 11.45 18.78 -20.68
C GLU A 71 10.83 19.31 -21.99
N GLU A 72 9.59 19.79 -21.96
CA GLU A 72 8.80 20.21 -23.15
C GLU A 72 8.74 19.14 -24.27
N GLU A 73 8.91 17.87 -23.90
CA GLU A 73 8.91 16.77 -24.84
C GLU A 73 7.47 16.52 -25.32
N LYS A 74 7.27 16.32 -26.63
CA LYS A 74 5.94 16.05 -27.19
C LYS A 74 5.42 14.71 -26.69
N ILE A 75 4.54 14.73 -25.69
CA ILE A 75 3.82 13.55 -25.24
C ILE A 75 2.79 13.17 -26.32
N SER A 76 2.86 11.93 -26.79
CA SER A 76 1.87 11.45 -27.77
C SER A 76 0.56 11.04 -27.09
N LYS A 77 -0.57 11.17 -27.79
CA LYS A 77 -1.88 10.67 -27.32
C LYS A 77 -1.84 9.18 -26.97
N SER A 78 -1.01 8.40 -27.66
CA SER A 78 -0.84 6.96 -27.42
C SER A 78 -0.14 6.65 -26.09
N GLU A 79 0.82 7.47 -25.69
CA GLU A 79 1.52 7.35 -24.41
C GLU A 79 0.61 7.71 -23.23
N VAL A 80 -0.15 8.79 -23.35
CA VAL A 80 -1.16 9.17 -22.35
C VAL A 80 -2.20 8.07 -22.18
N THR A 81 -2.72 7.54 -23.29
CA THR A 81 -3.72 6.45 -23.25
C THR A 81 -3.14 5.19 -22.60
N SER A 82 -1.88 4.86 -22.90
CA SER A 82 -1.19 3.71 -22.32
C SER A 82 -0.93 3.90 -20.83
N ALA A 83 -0.55 5.11 -20.40
CA ALA A 83 -0.37 5.44 -18.99
C ALA A 83 -1.68 5.35 -18.21
N ILE A 84 -2.78 5.90 -18.74
CA ILE A 84 -4.12 5.78 -18.15
C ILE A 84 -4.50 4.31 -17.99
N LYS A 85 -4.36 3.49 -19.04
CA LYS A 85 -4.66 2.06 -18.98
C LYS A 85 -3.82 1.35 -17.91
N LYS A 86 -2.51 1.62 -17.84
CA LYS A 86 -1.63 1.04 -16.81
C LYS A 86 -2.05 1.44 -15.41
N ILE A 87 -2.35 2.71 -15.16
CA ILE A 87 -2.85 3.19 -13.87
C ILE A 87 -4.17 2.49 -13.51
N THR A 88 -5.10 2.36 -14.45
CA THR A 88 -6.37 1.65 -14.21
C THR A 88 -6.14 0.17 -13.87
N VAL A 89 -5.24 -0.52 -14.56
CA VAL A 89 -4.89 -1.92 -14.25
C VAL A 89 -4.27 -2.02 -12.86
N LEU A 90 -3.37 -1.10 -12.49
CA LEU A 90 -2.78 -1.09 -11.15
C LEU A 90 -3.82 -0.85 -10.05
N ARG A 91 -4.81 0.04 -10.29
CA ARG A 91 -5.92 0.24 -9.35
C ARG A 91 -6.76 -1.01 -9.16
N LYS A 92 -7.06 -1.74 -10.25
CA LYS A 92 -7.76 -3.03 -10.14
C LYS A 92 -6.95 -4.03 -9.32
N LYS A 93 -5.65 -4.15 -9.62
CA LYS A 93 -4.73 -5.02 -8.88
C LYS A 93 -4.67 -4.67 -7.39
N THR A 94 -4.74 -3.39 -7.03
CA THR A 94 -4.85 -2.96 -5.61
C THR A 94 -6.10 -3.54 -4.97
N VAL A 95 -7.27 -3.37 -5.60
CA VAL A 95 -8.55 -3.88 -5.08
C VAL A 95 -8.52 -5.40 -4.97
N ASP A 96 -8.02 -6.10 -5.99
CA ASP A 96 -7.92 -7.57 -5.99
C ASP A 96 -7.00 -8.06 -4.86
N VAL A 97 -5.87 -7.40 -4.63
CA VAL A 97 -4.93 -7.74 -3.54
C VAL A 97 -5.53 -7.47 -2.17
N GLU A 98 -6.38 -6.46 -2.04
CA GLU A 98 -7.12 -6.15 -0.80
C GLU A 98 -8.20 -7.18 -0.52
N GLU A 99 -9.01 -7.53 -1.52
CA GLU A 99 -10.04 -8.56 -1.42
C GLU A 99 -9.42 -9.90 -1.01
N ASN A 100 -8.38 -10.34 -1.72
CA ASN A 100 -7.69 -11.59 -1.42
C ASN A 100 -7.08 -11.61 -0.02
N PHE A 101 -6.61 -10.46 0.47
CA PHE A 101 -6.08 -10.36 1.84
C PHE A 101 -7.18 -10.47 2.89
N LEU A 102 -8.32 -9.79 2.71
CA LEU A 102 -9.42 -9.86 3.66
C LEU A 102 -10.05 -11.25 3.68
N LEU A 103 -10.31 -11.84 2.52
CA LEU A 103 -10.88 -13.18 2.41
C LEU A 103 -9.90 -14.26 2.89
N GLY A 104 -8.60 -14.11 2.62
CA GLY A 104 -7.55 -15.03 3.07
C GLY A 104 -7.22 -14.94 4.56
N MET A 105 -8.04 -14.27 5.37
CA MET A 105 -7.95 -14.23 6.84
C MET A 105 -9.12 -14.96 7.51
N ASP A 106 -10.01 -15.59 6.74
CA ASP A 106 -11.15 -16.36 7.26
C ASP A 106 -10.73 -17.53 8.17
N ASP A 107 -9.53 -18.07 7.94
CA ASP A 107 -8.91 -19.14 8.73
C ASP A 107 -8.35 -18.66 10.07
N LEU A 108 -8.22 -17.33 10.25
CA LEU A 108 -7.49 -16.73 11.35
C LEU A 108 -8.33 -15.76 12.18
N LEU A 109 -9.20 -14.98 11.54
CA LEU A 109 -9.99 -13.91 12.13
C LEU A 109 -11.46 -14.31 12.17
N ASP A 110 -12.16 -13.92 13.24
CA ASP A 110 -13.61 -14.06 13.27
C ASP A 110 -14.30 -12.99 12.40
N PRO A 111 -15.59 -13.16 12.05
CA PRO A 111 -16.30 -12.20 11.19
C PRO A 111 -16.33 -10.76 11.73
N LEU A 112 -16.31 -10.56 13.05
CA LEU A 112 -16.27 -9.23 13.66
C LEU A 112 -14.89 -8.60 13.43
N GLN A 113 -13.82 -9.35 13.67
CA GLN A 113 -12.45 -8.94 13.41
C GLN A 113 -12.22 -8.63 11.91
N MET A 114 -12.74 -9.46 11.00
CA MET A 114 -12.67 -9.18 9.56
C MET A 114 -13.40 -7.88 9.18
N SER A 115 -14.55 -7.62 9.80
CA SER A 115 -15.32 -6.39 9.56
C SER A 115 -14.57 -5.15 10.07
N ILE A 116 -13.97 -5.23 11.26
CA ILE A 116 -13.13 -4.18 11.83
C ILE A 116 -11.92 -3.91 10.91
N LEU A 117 -11.22 -4.96 10.46
CA LEU A 117 -10.08 -4.84 9.54
C LEU A 117 -10.46 -4.15 8.22
N GLY A 118 -11.64 -4.47 7.68
CA GLY A 118 -12.17 -3.83 6.48
C GLY A 118 -12.49 -2.34 6.68
N MET A 119 -13.11 -1.99 7.81
CA MET A 119 -13.47 -0.61 8.14
C MET A 119 -12.24 0.25 8.48
N PHE A 120 -11.30 -0.28 9.28
CA PHE A 120 -10.08 0.40 9.69
C PHE A 120 -9.28 0.91 8.48
N LYS A 121 -9.19 0.10 7.41
CA LYS A 121 -8.54 0.54 6.17
C LYS A 121 -9.25 1.69 5.48
N GLN A 122 -10.58 1.71 5.49
CA GLN A 122 -11.35 2.80 4.87
C GLN A 122 -11.18 4.12 5.62
N GLU A 123 -11.12 4.07 6.95
CA GLU A 123 -10.85 5.25 7.78
C GLU A 123 -9.42 5.75 7.57
N MET A 124 -8.44 4.84 7.56
CA MET A 124 -7.04 5.19 7.34
C MET A 124 -6.71 5.70 5.93
N LEU A 125 -7.53 5.37 4.92
CA LEU A 125 -7.39 5.89 3.55
C LEU A 125 -8.04 7.27 3.36
N ARG A 126 -8.86 7.72 4.32
CA ARG A 126 -9.54 9.03 4.29
C ARG A 126 -8.77 10.13 5.00
N GLU A 127 -7.90 9.79 5.95
CA GLU A 127 -6.92 10.68 6.59
C GLU A 127 -5.64 10.86 5.75
#